data_AF-A0A2K8XJ62-F1
#
_entry.id   AF-A0A2K8XJ62-F1
#
_cell.length_a   1.000
_cell.length_b   1.000
_cell.length_c   1.000
_cell.angle_alpha   90.00
_cell.angle_beta   90.00
_cell.angle_gamma   90.00
#
_symmetry.space_group_name_H-M   'P 1'
#
loop_
_entity.id
_entity.type
_entity.pdbx_description
1 polymer ?
#
loop_
_entity_poly.entity_id
_entity_poly.type
_entity_poly.pdbx_seq_one_letter_code
_entity_poly.pdbx_strand_id
1 'polypeptide(L)'
;MLKKHISIFFTILFLAIITAPSIIMVLDDTVDISVFYSLSEEEEEVQNLKLLFSNNEEELDYLSNVLKTNNLGYFFKNYSKPHLNLISPPPDFI
;
A
#
# COMPACT_ATOMS: atom_id res chain seq x y z
N MET A 1 -25.51 2.48 -8.96
CA MET A 1 -24.99 3.06 -10.22
C MET A 1 -24.16 4.33 -10.02
N LEU A 2 -24.52 5.25 -9.12
CA LEU A 2 -23.77 6.50 -8.86
C LEU A 2 -22.28 6.28 -8.55
N LYS A 3 -21.97 5.31 -7.67
CA LYS A 3 -20.57 4.96 -7.31
C LYS A 3 -19.70 4.59 -8.52
N LYS A 4 -20.28 3.88 -9.50
CA LYS A 4 -19.60 3.50 -10.75
C LYS A 4 -19.33 4.73 -11.63
N HIS A 5 -20.27 5.67 -11.70
CA HIS A 5 -20.10 6.89 -12.49
C HIS A 5 -19.04 7.81 -11.87
N ILE A 6 -19.05 7.96 -10.54
CA ILE A 6 -17.99 8.68 -9.80
C ILE A 6 -16.63 8.03 -10.08
N SER A 7 -16.54 6.70 -10.00
CA SER A 7 -15.28 5.99 -10.25
C SER A 7 -14.79 6.21 -11.68
N ILE A 8 -15.66 6.07 -12.68
CA ILE A 8 -15.31 6.31 -14.09
C ILE A 8 -14.85 7.76 -14.31
N PHE A 9 -15.56 8.73 -13.72
CA PHE A 9 -15.19 10.14 -13.80
C PHE A 9 -13.77 10.37 -13.28
N PHE A 10 -13.44 9.89 -12.09
CA PHE A 10 -12.10 10.04 -11.53
C PHE A 10 -11.04 9.31 -12.35
N THR A 11 -11.34 8.12 -12.89
CA THR A 11 -10.38 7.41 -13.73
C THR A 11 -10.05 8.18 -15.01
N ILE A 12 -11.05 8.80 -15.65
CA ILE A 12 -10.83 9.62 -16.86
C ILE A 12 -10.07 10.89 -16.50
N LEU A 13 -10.43 11.54 -15.39
CA LEU A 13 -9.76 12.75 -14.90
C LEU A 13 -8.27 12.50 -14.65
N PHE A 14 -7.93 11.44 -13.92
CA PHE A 14 -6.54 11.10 -13.65
C PHE A 14 -5.78 10.70 -14.91
N LEU A 15 -6.41 9.94 -15.81
CA LEU A 15 -5.79 9.58 -17.07
C LEU A 15 -5.47 10.82 -17.92
N ALA A 16 -6.37 11.80 -17.96
CA ALA A 16 -6.16 13.05 -18.69
C ALA A 16 -4.98 13.87 -18.11
N ILE A 17 -4.89 13.96 -16.78
CA ILE A 17 -3.81 14.70 -16.11
C ILE A 17 -2.44 14.06 -16.39
N ILE A 18 -2.34 12.73 -16.25
CA ILE A 18 -1.07 12.00 -16.45
C ILE A 18 -0.62 12.06 -17.92
N THR A 19 -1.56 12.02 -18.87
CA THR A 19 -1.23 11.99 -20.30
C THR A 19 -1.08 13.38 -20.93
N ALA A 20 -1.48 14.46 -20.25
CA ALA A 20 -1.42 15.83 -20.74
C ALA A 20 -0.04 16.24 -21.32
N PRO A 21 1.10 16.13 -20.58
CA PRO A 21 2.41 16.53 -21.12
C PRO A 21 2.81 15.70 -22.33
N SER A 22 2.47 14.40 -22.36
CA SER A 22 2.76 13.53 -23.50
C SER A 22 1.96 13.89 -24.75
N ILE A 23 0.68 14.25 -24.59
CA ILE A 23 -0.18 14.67 -25.72
C ILE A 23 0.29 16.01 -26.27
N ILE A 24 0.61 16.98 -25.39
CA ILE A 24 1.11 18.30 -25.78
C ILE A 24 2.41 18.17 -26.58
N MET A 25 3.35 17.36 -26.09
CA MET A 25 4.63 17.09 -26.76
C MET A 25 4.49 16.49 -28.16
N VAL A 26 3.42 15.70 -28.40
CA VAL A 26 3.15 15.11 -29.73
C VAL A 26 2.50 16.10 -30.69
N LEU A 27 1.70 17.04 -30.16
CA LEU A 27 0.97 18.01 -30.97
C LEU A 27 1.83 19.20 -31.38
N ASP A 28 2.71 19.67 -30.49
CA ASP A 28 3.53 20.85 -30.71
C ASP A 28 4.84 20.76 -29.93
N ASP A 29 5.97 20.81 -30.65
CA ASP A 29 7.31 20.72 -30.08
C ASP A 29 7.83 22.07 -29.56
N THR A 30 7.09 23.17 -29.79
CA THR A 30 7.45 24.50 -29.33
C THR A 30 6.91 24.85 -27.95
N VAL A 31 5.97 24.06 -27.43
CA VAL A 31 5.34 24.30 -26.13
C VAL A 31 6.26 23.82 -25.01
N ASP A 32 6.55 24.71 -24.07
CA ASP A 32 7.36 24.38 -22.89
C ASP A 32 6.57 23.53 -21.89
N ILE A 33 6.94 22.25 -21.78
CA ILE A 33 6.35 21.28 -20.85
C ILE A 33 7.09 21.22 -19.49
N SER A 34 8.16 21.99 -19.30
CA SER A 34 8.97 21.98 -18.06
C SER A 34 8.13 22.28 -16.82
N VAL A 35 7.08 23.11 -16.95
CA VAL A 35 6.15 23.47 -15.88
C VAL A 35 5.39 22.25 -15.33
N PHE A 36 5.03 21.27 -16.17
CA PHE A 36 4.36 20.04 -15.71
C PHE A 36 5.31 19.16 -14.88
N TYR A 37 6.60 19.16 -15.22
CA TYR A 37 7.61 18.40 -14.47
C TYR A 37 8.03 19.12 -13.19
N SER A 38 8.17 20.45 -13.21
CA SER A 38 8.53 21.22 -12.01
C SER A 38 7.46 21.12 -10.91
N LEU A 39 6.18 21.09 -11.28
CA LEU A 39 5.09 20.86 -10.33
C LEU A 39 5.13 19.47 -9.68
N SER A 40 5.68 18.47 -10.37
CA SER A 40 5.86 17.12 -9.81
C SER A 40 7.07 17.04 -8.89
N GLU A 41 8.09 17.88 -9.11
CA GLU A 41 9.30 17.95 -8.31
C GLU A 41 9.06 18.63 -6.95
N GLU A 42 8.13 19.58 -6.86
CA GLU A 42 7.76 20.23 -5.58
C GLU A 42 7.16 19.26 -4.54
N GLU A 43 6.69 18.07 -4.91
CA GLU A 43 6.24 17.05 -3.94
C GLU A 43 7.40 16.43 -3.14
N GLU A 44 8.64 16.42 -3.67
CA GLU A 44 9.80 15.88 -2.94
C GLU A 44 10.29 16.81 -1.81
N GLU A 45 10.11 18.12 -1.93
CA GLU A 45 10.46 19.06 -0.86
C GLU A 45 9.55 18.94 0.38
N VAL A 46 8.34 18.40 0.19
CA VAL A 46 7.36 18.15 1.27
C VAL A 46 7.76 16.97 2.17
N GLN A 47 8.79 16.19 1.82
CA GLN A 47 9.36 15.17 2.72
C GLN A 47 9.89 15.77 4.04
N ASN A 48 10.14 17.09 4.08
CA ASN A 48 10.52 17.80 5.30
C ASN A 48 9.34 18.21 6.20
N LEU A 49 8.09 18.03 5.75
CA LEU A 49 6.92 18.01 6.64
C LEU A 49 6.91 16.66 7.36
N LYS A 50 7.91 16.47 8.22
CA LYS A 50 7.96 15.44 9.25
C LYS A 50 6.59 15.45 9.91
N LEU A 51 5.77 14.46 9.58
CA LEU A 51 4.46 14.19 10.17
C LEU A 51 4.67 14.17 11.69
N LEU A 52 4.47 15.33 12.31
CA LEU A 52 4.28 15.45 13.74
C LEU A 52 2.94 14.79 13.96
N PHE A 53 2.96 13.46 14.12
CA PHE A 53 1.86 12.74 14.71
C PHE A 53 1.63 13.41 16.07
N SER A 54 0.66 14.31 16.13
CA SER A 54 0.04 14.66 17.40
C SER A 54 -0.48 13.34 17.91
N ASN A 55 0.06 12.88 19.05
CA ASN A 55 -0.44 11.70 19.73
C ASN A 55 -1.87 12.03 20.18
N ASN A 56 -2.83 11.92 19.27
CA ASN A 56 -4.23 12.04 19.55
C ASN A 56 -4.60 10.73 20.25
N GLU A 57 -4.70 10.78 21.56
CA GLU A 57 -5.02 9.64 22.43
C GLU A 57 -6.29 8.90 21.96
N GLU A 58 -7.19 9.60 21.26
CA GLU A 58 -8.41 9.07 20.67
C GLU A 58 -8.18 8.01 19.57
N GLU A 59 -7.09 8.10 18.80
CA GLU A 59 -6.81 7.17 17.68
C GLU A 59 -6.22 5.84 18.18
N LEU A 60 -5.49 5.89 19.30
CA LEU A 60 -4.98 4.71 20.01
C LEU A 60 -6.11 3.84 20.60
N ASP A 61 -7.18 4.48 21.07
CA ASP A 61 -8.31 3.78 21.69
C ASP A 61 -9.07 2.91 20.69
N TYR A 62 -9.19 3.37 19.43
CA TYR A 62 -9.82 2.62 18.35
C TYR A 62 -8.99 1.38 17.98
N LEU A 63 -7.65 1.52 17.87
CA LEU A 63 -6.75 0.40 17.65
C LEU A 63 -6.75 -0.61 18.81
N SER A 64 -6.86 -0.13 20.05
CA SER A 64 -6.93 -1.00 21.24
C SER A 64 -8.15 -1.93 21.20
N ASN A 65 -9.29 -1.42 20.72
CA ASN A 65 -10.53 -2.18 20.60
C ASN A 65 -10.45 -3.22 19.47
N VAL A 66 -9.75 -2.91 18.37
CA VAL A 66 -9.48 -3.88 17.29
C VAL A 66 -8.50 -4.98 17.75
N LEU A 67 -7.52 -4.64 18.59
CA LEU A 67 -6.58 -5.65 19.12
C LEU A 67 -7.22 -6.54 20.19
N LYS A 68 -8.19 -6.05 20.98
CA LYS A 68 -8.94 -6.84 21.97
C LYS A 68 -9.78 -7.97 21.35
N THR A 69 -10.24 -7.83 20.11
CA THR A 69 -11.06 -8.87 19.45
C THR A 69 -10.21 -10.04 18.94
N ASN A 70 -8.91 -9.83 18.74
CA ASN A 70 -7.97 -10.88 18.42
C ASN A 70 -7.55 -11.60 19.69
N ASN A 71 -8.43 -12.48 20.18
CA ASN A 71 -8.05 -13.56 21.08
C ASN A 71 -7.09 -14.50 20.32
N LEU A 72 -5.83 -14.09 20.19
CA LEU A 72 -4.73 -14.98 19.85
C LEU A 72 -4.57 -15.92 21.04
N GLY A 73 -5.42 -16.94 21.08
CA GLY A 73 -5.41 -17.97 22.10
C GLY A 73 -4.04 -18.62 22.09
N TYR A 74 -3.23 -18.29 23.10
CA TYR A 74 -1.98 -18.98 23.32
C TYR A 74 -2.31 -20.42 23.72
N PHE A 75 -2.07 -21.36 22.81
CA PHE A 75 -2.11 -22.78 23.11
C PHE A 75 -0.70 -23.22 23.49
N PHE A 76 -0.51 -23.53 24.77
CA PHE A 76 0.71 -24.19 25.23
C PHE A 76 0.84 -25.52 24.50
N LYS A 77 1.90 -25.64 23.69
CA LYS A 77 2.17 -26.80 22.85
C LYS A 77 2.54 -28.00 23.71
N ASN A 78 1.54 -28.79 24.13
CA ASN A 78 1.73 -30.03 24.86
C ASN A 78 2.01 -31.19 23.88
N TYR A 79 3.10 -31.08 23.12
CA TYR A 79 3.49 -32.14 22.19
C TYR A 79 4.09 -33.32 22.97
N SER A 80 3.62 -34.52 22.67
CA SER A 80 4.28 -35.75 23.13
C SER A 80 5.72 -35.79 22.63
N LYS A 81 6.63 -36.30 23.46
CA LYS A 81 8.06 -36.41 23.14
C LYS A 81 8.21 -37.13 21.79
N PRO A 82 8.78 -36.49 20.75
CA PRO A 82 8.92 -37.12 19.45
C PRO A 82 9.79 -38.37 19.59
N HIS A 83 9.38 -39.47 18.96
CA HIS A 83 10.18 -40.67 18.91
C HIS A 83 11.40 -40.40 18.02
N LEU A 84 12.52 -40.02 18.64
CA LEU A 84 13.80 -39.71 17.97
C LEU A 84 14.34 -40.85 17.08
N ASN A 85 13.79 -42.06 17.20
CA ASN A 85 14.26 -43.26 16.51
C ASN A 85 13.41 -43.67 15.31
N LEU A 86 12.55 -42.78 14.77
CA LEU A 86 11.90 -43.02 13.49
C LEU A 86 12.89 -42.77 12.35
N ILE A 87 13.78 -43.73 12.12
CA ILE A 87 14.62 -43.80 10.93
C ILE A 87 13.76 -44.38 9.82
N SER A 88 13.07 -43.51 9.07
CA SER A 88 12.40 -43.93 7.83
C SER A 88 13.45 -44.10 6.74
N PRO A 89 13.51 -45.23 6.03
CA PRO A 89 14.39 -45.34 4.87
C PRO A 89 13.98 -44.29 3.82
N PRO A 90 14.94 -43.76 3.05
CA PRO A 90 14.62 -42.87 1.94
C PRO A 90 13.71 -43.59 0.93
N PRO A 91 12.79 -42.87 0.25
CA PRO A 91 11.94 -43.45 -0.78
C PRO A 91 12.77 -44.02 -1.93
N ASP A 92 12.33 -45.15 -2.50
CA ASP A 92 12.92 -45.67 -3.74
C ASP A 92 12.73 -44.63 -4.85
N PHE A 93 13.82 -44.30 -5.55
CA PHE A 93 13.77 -43.45 -6.73
C PHE A 93 13.08 -44.24 -7.85
N ILE A 94 11.90 -43.77 -8.27
CA ILE A 94 11.20 -44.21 -9.48
C ILE A 94 11.85 -43.52 -10.68
#